data_AF-A0AAN6SP76-F1
#
_entry.id   AF-A0AAN6SP76-F1
#
_cell.length_a   1.000
_cell.length_b   1.000
_cell.length_c   1.000
_cell.angle_alpha   90.00
_cell.angle_beta   90.00
_cell.angle_gamma   90.00
#
_symmetry.space_group_name_H-M   'P 1'
#
loop_
_entity.id
_entity.type
_entity.pdbx_description
1 polymer ?
#
loop_
_entity_poly.entity_id
_entity_poly.type
_entity_poly.pdbx_seq_one_letter_code
_entity_poly.pdbx_strand_id
1 'polypeptide(L)'
;MATDTQPETRRTNSFGELEPGWEPMLDDWLRPQDPEHQIGPILAGVLHEYLLSDDAIADAAAAAARRFDDLYSTVYEPRFNGYRKTHKGWTGYLIVFYELLFSVAVEMHYDDPKQDKIIQLLAELRKLPPHAVRIFVQPEFEWVDSEIWTRDPLLPWELVSLEPYGNITFEYYNNLKDPDRLQLFEQSTAYYVNFYAFQARCTAAGFDAGFKTRFIRAGDIISTGLHPDYPDYLEKLDCHVMAAAQYILHAGNVIDAECVKKQLPPRRHPGWKGWDNGNGPAVWKQWGNSLAEIADALEGRGELGFRLFEKNREALTDMVIKARDKMVALEPALFAQPDPEPVADSAPSSKATQSPAAGGNPEPHSEPPALVRLGGQSRTGIFGRTVRWIWGKR
;
A
#
# COMPACT_ATOMS: atom_id res chain seq x y z
N MET A 1 34.86 -32.05 -18.33
CA MET A 1 34.01 -31.61 -17.21
C MET A 1 34.03 -30.09 -17.23
N ALA A 2 33.04 -29.47 -17.87
CA ALA A 2 32.87 -28.03 -17.90
C ALA A 2 31.82 -27.68 -16.85
N THR A 3 32.20 -26.89 -15.85
CA THR A 3 31.31 -26.35 -14.83
C THR A 3 30.50 -25.23 -15.45
N ASP A 4 29.24 -25.54 -15.73
CA ASP A 4 28.19 -24.60 -16.11
C ASP A 4 27.98 -23.62 -14.94
N THR A 5 28.56 -22.43 -15.08
CA THR A 5 28.46 -21.35 -14.10
C THR A 5 27.24 -20.53 -14.52
N GLN A 6 26.13 -20.70 -13.81
CA GLN A 6 24.97 -19.82 -14.01
C GLN A 6 25.39 -18.37 -13.74
N PRO A 7 24.91 -17.39 -14.54
CA PRO A 7 25.21 -16.00 -14.29
C PRO A 7 24.51 -15.56 -13.01
N GLU A 8 25.30 -15.13 -12.02
CA GLU A 8 24.81 -14.43 -10.83
C GLU A 8 24.10 -13.15 -11.25
N THR A 9 22.77 -13.16 -11.29
CA THR A 9 21.95 -11.97 -11.56
C THR A 9 21.77 -11.15 -10.27
N ARG A 10 22.88 -10.68 -9.70
CA ARG A 10 22.86 -9.59 -8.70
C ARG A 10 23.88 -8.55 -9.15
N ARG A 11 23.38 -7.45 -9.72
CA ARG A 11 24.21 -6.28 -9.98
C ARG A 11 24.35 -5.51 -8.68
N THR A 12 25.52 -5.61 -8.09
CA THR A 12 25.98 -4.67 -7.08
C THR A 12 26.69 -3.51 -7.79
N ASN A 13 26.58 -2.28 -7.28
CA ASN A 13 27.43 -1.18 -7.72
C ASN A 13 28.91 -1.49 -7.40
N SER A 14 29.83 -0.61 -7.81
CA SER A 14 31.27 -0.74 -7.52
C SER A 14 31.61 -0.81 -6.02
N PHE A 15 30.64 -0.59 -5.13
CA PHE A 15 30.77 -0.66 -3.68
C PHE A 15 30.12 -1.90 -3.06
N GLY A 16 29.60 -2.84 -3.85
CA GLY A 16 28.97 -4.06 -3.32
C GLY A 16 27.54 -3.84 -2.80
N GLU A 17 26.96 -2.66 -3.03
CA GLU A 17 25.58 -2.35 -2.65
C GLU A 17 24.67 -2.74 -3.82
N LEU A 18 23.57 -3.45 -3.54
CA LEU A 18 22.49 -3.62 -4.53
C LEU A 18 22.01 -2.22 -4.90
N GLU A 19 22.12 -1.80 -6.17
CA GLU A 19 21.48 -0.57 -6.61
C GLU A 19 19.97 -0.77 -6.48
N PRO A 20 19.30 -0.14 -5.49
CA PRO A 20 17.85 -0.13 -5.47
C PRO A 20 17.46 0.80 -6.62
N GLY A 21 16.99 0.21 -7.71
CA GLY A 21 16.93 0.93 -8.96
C GLY A 21 15.82 0.39 -9.83
N TRP A 22 14.77 1.20 -9.96
CA TRP A 22 13.76 1.04 -11.00
C TRP A 22 14.38 0.96 -12.40
N GLU A 23 15.56 1.54 -12.62
CA GLU A 23 16.30 1.53 -13.90
C GLU A 23 16.89 0.15 -14.24
N PRO A 24 17.70 -0.53 -13.40
CA PRO A 24 18.08 -1.93 -13.61
C PRO A 24 16.90 -2.87 -13.86
N MET A 25 15.77 -2.66 -13.18
CA MET A 25 14.57 -3.45 -13.43
C MET A 25 13.99 -3.15 -14.82
N LEU A 26 13.87 -1.87 -15.22
CA LEU A 26 13.45 -1.50 -16.58
C LEU A 26 14.39 -2.06 -17.65
N ASP A 27 15.71 -2.02 -17.43
CA ASP A 27 16.69 -2.64 -18.31
C ASP A 27 16.41 -4.12 -18.54
N ASP A 28 16.00 -4.85 -17.50
CA ASP A 28 15.61 -6.26 -17.62
C ASP A 28 14.34 -6.45 -18.45
N TRP A 29 13.37 -5.53 -18.35
CA TRP A 29 12.18 -5.50 -19.20
C TRP A 29 12.50 -5.13 -20.66
N LEU A 30 13.52 -4.30 -20.89
CA LEU A 30 13.99 -3.92 -22.22
C LEU A 30 14.74 -5.04 -22.95
N ARG A 31 15.29 -6.02 -22.22
CA ARG A 31 16.01 -7.14 -22.84
C ARG A 31 15.09 -7.90 -23.79
N PRO A 32 15.56 -8.26 -25.00
CA PRO A 32 14.76 -9.01 -25.96
C PRO A 32 14.19 -10.28 -25.33
N GLN A 33 12.86 -10.35 -25.27
CA GLN A 33 12.12 -11.55 -24.89
C GLN A 33 11.81 -12.38 -26.14
N ASP A 34 11.12 -13.51 -25.93
CA ASP A 34 10.51 -14.30 -27.01
C ASP A 34 9.84 -13.37 -28.05
N PRO A 35 10.11 -13.53 -29.36
CA PRO A 35 9.48 -12.75 -30.43
C PRO A 35 7.95 -12.69 -30.37
N GLU A 36 7.29 -13.63 -29.68
CA GLU A 36 5.84 -13.62 -29.47
C GLU A 36 5.38 -12.64 -28.38
N HIS A 37 6.28 -12.10 -27.55
CA HIS A 37 6.00 -11.27 -26.36
C HIS A 37 6.68 -9.89 -26.42
N GLN A 38 6.55 -9.20 -27.56
CA GLN A 38 7.24 -7.91 -27.79
C GLN A 38 6.64 -6.71 -27.04
N ILE A 39 5.44 -6.84 -26.47
CA ILE A 39 4.75 -5.69 -25.86
C ILE A 39 5.48 -5.15 -24.61
N GLY A 40 5.99 -6.02 -23.75
CA GLY A 40 6.69 -5.63 -22.52
C GLY A 40 7.89 -4.71 -22.78
N PRO A 41 8.86 -5.11 -23.62
CA PRO A 41 10.00 -4.26 -23.97
C PRO A 41 9.60 -2.92 -24.60
N ILE A 42 8.55 -2.89 -25.42
CA ILE A 42 8.07 -1.65 -26.05
C ILE A 42 7.49 -0.70 -24.99
N LEU A 43 6.65 -1.21 -24.08
CA LEU A 43 6.09 -0.42 -22.98
C LEU A 43 7.19 0.10 -22.05
N ALA A 44 8.18 -0.75 -21.74
CA ALA A 44 9.33 -0.38 -20.93
C ALA A 44 10.16 0.74 -21.57
N GLY A 45 10.33 0.72 -22.89
CA GLY A 45 10.99 1.80 -23.64
C GLY A 45 10.28 3.14 -23.50
N VAL A 46 8.96 3.15 -23.68
CA VAL A 46 8.16 4.39 -23.51
C VAL A 46 8.24 4.91 -22.07
N LEU A 47 8.12 4.01 -21.09
CA LEU A 47 8.20 4.38 -19.68
C LEU A 47 9.60 4.92 -19.31
N HIS A 48 10.66 4.26 -19.77
CA HIS A 48 12.04 4.68 -19.53
C HIS A 48 12.32 6.07 -20.09
N GLU A 49 11.95 6.32 -21.35
CA GLU A 49 12.09 7.64 -21.98
C GLU A 49 11.32 8.73 -21.22
N TYR A 50 10.10 8.42 -20.75
CA TYR A 50 9.29 9.36 -19.99
C TYR A 50 9.90 9.68 -18.61
N LEU A 51 10.37 8.66 -17.89
CA LEU A 51 10.95 8.84 -16.56
C LEU A 51 12.25 9.65 -16.61
N LEU A 52 13.04 9.47 -17.68
CA LEU A 52 14.29 10.21 -17.91
C LEU A 52 14.12 11.57 -18.61
N SER A 53 12.93 11.91 -19.12
CA SER A 53 12.70 13.20 -19.76
C SER A 53 12.88 14.37 -18.78
N ASP A 54 13.64 15.37 -19.22
CA ASP A 54 13.83 16.67 -18.55
C ASP A 54 12.72 17.68 -18.89
N ASP A 55 11.79 17.32 -19.79
CA ASP A 55 10.70 18.20 -20.19
C ASP A 55 9.77 18.52 -19.01
N ALA A 56 8.97 19.58 -19.16
CA ALA A 56 7.92 19.89 -18.20
C ALA A 56 7.04 18.65 -17.98
N ILE A 57 6.92 18.21 -16.73
CA ILE A 57 6.29 16.94 -16.34
C ILE A 57 4.92 16.75 -17.01
N ALA A 58 4.12 17.81 -17.12
CA ALA A 58 2.80 17.77 -17.75
C ALA A 58 2.84 17.45 -19.26
N ASP A 59 3.73 18.10 -20.02
CA ASP A 59 3.83 17.90 -21.47
C ASP A 59 4.40 16.51 -21.79
N ALA A 60 5.43 16.10 -21.04
CA ALA A 60 6.01 14.77 -21.12
C ALA A 60 4.99 13.67 -20.82
N ALA A 61 4.19 13.85 -19.76
CA ALA A 61 3.15 12.90 -19.37
C ALA A 61 2.06 12.78 -20.43
N ALA A 62 1.63 13.90 -21.00
CA ALA A 62 0.61 13.89 -22.05
C ALA A 62 1.12 13.23 -23.33
N ALA A 63 2.38 13.45 -23.69
CA ALA A 63 3.03 12.78 -24.81
C ALA A 63 3.16 11.27 -24.57
N ALA A 64 3.62 10.87 -23.39
CA ALA A 64 3.75 9.47 -23.01
C ALA A 64 2.39 8.76 -22.97
N ALA A 65 1.35 9.39 -22.41
CA ALA A 65 -0.02 8.86 -22.38
C ALA A 65 -0.54 8.57 -23.79
N ARG A 66 -0.39 9.51 -24.73
CA ARG A 66 -0.76 9.29 -26.14
C ARG A 66 0.01 8.12 -26.76
N ARG A 67 1.32 8.02 -26.49
CA ARG A 67 2.13 6.89 -26.98
C ARG A 67 1.63 5.56 -26.44
N PHE A 68 1.30 5.46 -25.15
CA PHE A 68 0.71 4.25 -24.59
C PHE A 68 -0.66 3.92 -25.20
N ASP A 69 -1.49 4.91 -25.50
CA ASP A 69 -2.77 4.65 -26.19
C ASP A 69 -2.57 4.15 -27.63
N ASP A 70 -1.71 4.83 -28.40
CA ASP A 70 -1.36 4.47 -29.78
C ASP A 70 -0.66 3.10 -29.88
N LEU A 71 0.06 2.69 -28.83
CA LEU A 71 0.71 1.38 -28.80
C LEU A 71 -0.29 0.22 -28.86
N TYR A 72 -1.50 0.40 -28.34
CA TYR A 72 -2.52 -0.63 -28.41
C TYR A 72 -2.88 -0.96 -29.87
N SER A 73 -3.17 0.08 -30.67
CA SER A 73 -3.55 -0.09 -32.07
C SER A 73 -2.40 -0.62 -32.91
N THR A 74 -1.17 -0.18 -32.67
CA THR A 74 0.00 -0.64 -33.44
C THR A 74 0.36 -2.11 -33.17
N VAL A 75 0.17 -2.61 -31.93
CA VAL A 75 0.59 -3.96 -31.53
C VAL A 75 -0.54 -4.99 -31.66
N TYR A 76 -1.78 -4.63 -31.30
CA TYR A 76 -2.89 -5.59 -31.18
C TYR A 76 -3.92 -5.54 -32.31
N GLU A 77 -4.27 -4.37 -32.85
CA GLU A 77 -5.32 -4.25 -33.89
C GLU A 77 -5.03 -5.04 -35.17
N PRO A 78 -3.79 -5.02 -35.73
CA PRO A 78 -3.46 -5.80 -36.92
C PRO A 78 -3.51 -7.32 -36.72
N ARG A 79 -3.61 -7.81 -35.47
CA ARG A 79 -3.43 -9.24 -35.16
C ARG A 79 -4.64 -9.89 -34.47
N PHE A 80 -5.54 -9.15 -33.83
CA PHE A 80 -6.56 -9.76 -32.97
C PHE A 80 -7.90 -8.98 -32.89
N ASN A 81 -8.83 -9.32 -33.80
CA ASN A 81 -10.25 -8.92 -33.73
C ASN A 81 -11.13 -9.98 -33.02
N GLY A 82 -10.65 -10.64 -31.96
CA GLY A 82 -11.52 -11.57 -31.23
C GLY A 82 -10.89 -12.53 -30.23
N TYR A 83 -11.58 -12.62 -29.10
CA TYR A 83 -11.70 -13.70 -28.12
C TYR A 83 -10.81 -14.95 -28.32
N ARG A 84 -9.70 -15.02 -27.59
CA ARG A 84 -9.02 -16.29 -27.27
C ARG A 84 -8.51 -16.29 -25.83
N LYS A 85 -8.47 -17.49 -25.24
CA LYS A 85 -8.06 -17.86 -23.86
C LYS A 85 -6.67 -17.40 -23.40
N THR A 86 -5.94 -16.65 -24.21
CA THR A 86 -4.57 -16.21 -23.94
C THR A 86 -4.53 -14.69 -23.91
N HIS A 87 -4.88 -14.05 -22.78
CA HIS A 87 -4.56 -12.65 -22.43
C HIS A 87 -4.27 -11.70 -23.63
N LYS A 88 -5.25 -11.53 -24.54
CA LYS A 88 -5.11 -10.77 -25.79
C LYS A 88 -6.10 -9.63 -25.83
N GLY A 89 -5.79 -8.58 -26.61
CA GLY A 89 -6.57 -7.35 -26.65
C GLY A 89 -6.37 -6.53 -25.36
N TRP A 90 -7.31 -5.64 -25.08
CA TRP A 90 -7.18 -4.66 -23.98
C TRP A 90 -6.89 -5.28 -22.62
N THR A 91 -7.49 -6.42 -22.26
CA THR A 91 -7.17 -7.07 -20.98
C THR A 91 -5.70 -7.45 -20.87
N GLY A 92 -5.14 -8.09 -21.90
CA GLY A 92 -3.73 -8.48 -21.89
C GLY A 92 -2.79 -7.28 -21.90
N TYR A 93 -3.13 -6.27 -22.70
CA TYR A 93 -2.39 -5.01 -22.76
C TYR A 93 -2.34 -4.32 -21.39
N LEU A 94 -3.50 -4.13 -20.76
CA LEU A 94 -3.61 -3.46 -19.47
C LEU A 94 -2.92 -4.22 -18.34
N ILE A 95 -3.00 -5.56 -18.31
CA ILE A 95 -2.28 -6.36 -17.32
C ILE A 95 -0.77 -6.10 -17.42
N VAL A 96 -0.19 -6.23 -18.62
CA VAL A 96 1.25 -6.01 -18.80
C VAL A 96 1.64 -4.56 -18.52
N PHE A 97 0.78 -3.60 -18.92
CA PHE A 97 0.98 -2.18 -18.66
C PHE A 97 1.01 -1.87 -17.17
N TYR A 98 0.01 -2.31 -16.39
CA TYR A 98 -0.04 -2.05 -14.95
C TYR A 98 1.01 -2.84 -14.18
N GLU A 99 1.28 -4.10 -14.56
CA GLU A 99 2.37 -4.90 -13.97
C GLU A 99 3.70 -4.16 -14.10
N LEU A 100 4.06 -3.73 -15.32
CA LEU A 100 5.26 -2.93 -15.56
C LEU A 100 5.25 -1.64 -14.73
N LEU A 101 4.20 -0.82 -14.86
CA LEU A 101 4.16 0.50 -14.26
C LEU A 101 4.29 0.43 -12.74
N PHE A 102 3.57 -0.50 -12.12
CA PHE A 102 3.54 -0.64 -10.68
C PHE A 102 4.79 -1.34 -10.15
N SER A 103 5.34 -2.35 -10.83
CA SER A 103 6.65 -2.89 -10.47
C SER A 103 7.71 -1.78 -10.45
N VAL A 104 7.70 -0.90 -11.46
CA VAL A 104 8.66 0.21 -11.55
C VAL A 104 8.44 1.19 -10.41
N ALA A 105 7.19 1.54 -10.11
CA ALA A 105 6.86 2.44 -9.00
C ALA A 105 7.33 1.91 -7.64
N VAL A 106 7.25 0.59 -7.40
CA VAL A 106 7.65 0.00 -6.12
C VAL A 106 9.17 -0.12 -5.96
N GLU A 107 9.91 -0.27 -7.06
CA GLU A 107 11.36 -0.19 -7.03
C GLU A 107 11.89 1.24 -6.81
N MET A 108 11.05 2.26 -7.02
CA MET A 108 11.39 3.64 -6.67
C MET A 108 11.29 3.86 -5.17
N HIS A 109 12.33 4.48 -4.59
CA HIS A 109 12.29 4.96 -3.21
C HIS A 109 11.02 5.79 -2.96
N TYR A 110 10.41 5.64 -1.78
CA TYR A 110 9.12 6.25 -1.42
C TYR A 110 9.06 7.78 -1.58
N ASP A 111 10.22 8.45 -1.56
CA ASP A 111 10.38 9.90 -1.74
C ASP A 111 10.98 10.29 -3.11
N ASP A 112 11.13 9.33 -4.04
CA ASP A 112 11.59 9.68 -5.40
C ASP A 112 10.46 10.42 -6.13
N PRO A 113 10.70 11.65 -6.64
CA PRO A 113 9.71 12.43 -7.38
C PRO A 113 9.24 11.75 -8.68
N LYS A 114 9.93 10.70 -9.16
CA LYS A 114 9.47 9.89 -10.30
C LYS A 114 8.22 9.08 -9.99
N GLN A 115 7.91 8.78 -8.71
CA GLN A 115 6.60 8.24 -8.38
C GLN A 115 5.49 9.22 -8.79
N ASP A 116 5.69 10.53 -8.58
CA ASP A 116 4.72 11.55 -8.99
C ASP A 116 4.64 11.67 -10.53
N LYS A 117 5.73 11.42 -11.26
CA LYS A 117 5.67 11.27 -12.73
C LYS A 117 4.73 10.12 -13.15
N ILE A 118 4.76 8.98 -12.46
CA ILE A 118 3.85 7.86 -12.75
C ILE A 118 2.39 8.26 -12.47
N ILE A 119 2.13 8.95 -11.36
CA ILE A 119 0.81 9.50 -11.03
C ILE A 119 0.32 10.44 -12.12
N GLN A 120 1.18 11.34 -12.60
CA GLN A 120 0.84 12.26 -13.68
C GLN A 120 0.52 11.52 -14.99
N LEU A 121 1.30 10.49 -15.33
CA LEU A 121 1.02 9.67 -16.52
C LEU A 121 -0.37 9.02 -16.44
N LEU A 122 -0.72 8.42 -15.31
CA LEU A 122 -2.05 7.84 -15.09
C LEU A 122 -3.16 8.91 -15.17
N ALA A 123 -2.88 10.13 -14.70
CA ALA A 123 -3.83 11.24 -14.79
C ALA A 123 -4.03 11.73 -16.23
N GLU A 124 -2.98 11.77 -17.05
CA GLU A 124 -3.07 12.13 -18.47
C GLU A 124 -3.76 11.05 -19.30
N LEU A 125 -3.53 9.77 -19.01
CA LEU A 125 -4.26 8.66 -19.65
C LEU A 125 -5.78 8.82 -19.46
N ARG A 126 -6.23 9.22 -18.27
CA ARG A 126 -7.65 9.51 -17.96
C ARG A 126 -8.27 10.64 -18.78
N LYS A 127 -7.48 11.48 -19.44
CA LYS A 127 -7.97 12.59 -20.28
C LYS A 127 -8.12 12.20 -21.74
N LEU A 128 -7.60 11.04 -22.14
CA LEU A 128 -7.74 10.54 -23.50
C LEU A 128 -9.19 10.13 -23.79
N PRO A 129 -9.61 10.12 -25.07
CA PRO A 129 -10.91 9.57 -25.44
C PRO A 129 -11.06 8.13 -24.94
N PRO A 130 -12.16 7.79 -24.25
CA PRO A 130 -12.33 6.45 -23.71
C PRO A 130 -12.54 5.42 -24.82
N HIS A 131 -11.93 4.25 -24.68
CA HIS A 131 -12.22 3.09 -25.53
C HIS A 131 -13.27 2.21 -24.85
N ALA A 132 -14.49 2.17 -25.39
CA ALA A 132 -15.56 1.32 -24.85
C ALA A 132 -15.37 -0.13 -25.31
N VAL A 133 -14.95 -1.01 -24.40
CA VAL A 133 -14.62 -2.41 -24.70
C VAL A 133 -15.05 -3.33 -23.57
N ARG A 134 -15.08 -4.64 -23.82
CA ARG A 134 -15.25 -5.64 -22.78
C ARG A 134 -13.91 -6.20 -22.35
N ILE A 135 -13.64 -6.18 -21.05
CA ILE A 135 -12.42 -6.76 -20.48
C ILE A 135 -12.76 -7.87 -19.49
N PHE A 136 -11.86 -8.83 -19.38
CA PHE A 136 -11.97 -9.90 -18.40
C PHE A 136 -11.31 -9.47 -17.10
N VAL A 137 -12.07 -9.46 -16.01
CA VAL A 137 -11.58 -9.08 -14.67
C VAL A 137 -11.47 -10.34 -13.81
N GLN A 138 -10.30 -10.53 -13.21
CA GLN A 138 -10.11 -11.45 -12.09
C GLN A 138 -10.20 -10.62 -10.81
N PRO A 139 -10.80 -11.13 -9.72
CA PRO A 139 -11.14 -12.52 -9.42
C PRO A 139 -12.60 -12.89 -9.69
N GLU A 140 -13.42 -11.98 -10.22
CA GLU A 140 -14.84 -12.25 -10.51
C GLU A 140 -14.99 -13.26 -11.67
N PHE A 141 -13.92 -13.48 -12.45
CA PHE A 141 -13.89 -14.34 -13.63
C PHE A 141 -14.99 -13.99 -14.64
N GLU A 142 -15.29 -12.69 -14.77
CA GLU A 142 -16.36 -12.18 -15.61
C GLU A 142 -15.87 -11.15 -16.63
N TRP A 143 -16.64 -11.02 -17.71
CA TRP A 143 -16.42 -10.01 -18.74
C TRP A 143 -17.29 -8.80 -18.46
N VAL A 144 -16.65 -7.70 -18.10
CA VAL A 144 -17.33 -6.44 -17.77
C VAL A 144 -17.13 -5.41 -18.88
N ASP A 145 -18.12 -4.53 -19.05
CA ASP A 145 -17.95 -3.34 -19.87
C ASP A 145 -16.95 -2.41 -19.17
N SER A 146 -16.02 -1.87 -19.94
CA SER A 146 -14.96 -0.98 -19.47
C SER A 146 -14.84 0.21 -20.42
N GLU A 147 -14.58 1.37 -19.84
CA GLU A 147 -14.13 2.55 -20.58
C GLU A 147 -12.64 2.69 -20.25
N ILE A 148 -11.78 2.28 -21.19
CA ILE A 148 -10.33 2.26 -20.97
C ILE A 148 -9.85 3.66 -20.56
N TRP A 149 -8.94 3.68 -19.60
CA TRP A 149 -8.40 4.85 -18.90
C TRP A 149 -9.36 5.56 -17.94
N THR A 150 -10.64 5.77 -18.30
CA THR A 150 -11.58 6.56 -17.47
C THR A 150 -12.27 5.75 -16.38
N ARG A 151 -12.73 4.53 -16.70
CA ARG A 151 -13.46 3.62 -15.79
C ARG A 151 -12.98 2.18 -15.99
N ASP A 152 -11.68 2.01 -15.91
CA ASP A 152 -11.06 0.70 -16.01
C ASP A 152 -11.06 -0.03 -14.65
N PRO A 153 -11.81 -1.15 -14.50
CA PRO A 153 -11.84 -1.91 -13.27
C PRO A 153 -10.56 -2.70 -12.97
N LEU A 154 -9.63 -2.85 -13.93
CA LEU A 154 -8.35 -3.52 -13.68
C LEU A 154 -7.40 -2.66 -12.84
N LEU A 155 -7.41 -1.33 -13.00
CA LEU A 155 -6.46 -0.48 -12.27
C LEU A 155 -6.58 -0.63 -10.74
N PRO A 156 -7.78 -0.48 -10.12
CA PRO A 156 -7.90 -0.67 -8.67
C PRO A 156 -7.57 -2.10 -8.23
N TRP A 157 -7.84 -3.09 -9.09
CA TRP A 157 -7.54 -4.48 -8.81
C TRP A 157 -6.03 -4.77 -8.81
N GLU A 158 -5.30 -4.31 -9.82
CA GLU A 158 -3.85 -4.49 -9.91
C GLU A 158 -3.11 -3.75 -8.79
N LEU A 159 -3.60 -2.55 -8.43
CA LEU A 159 -3.09 -1.78 -7.29
C LEU A 159 -3.23 -2.55 -5.95
N VAL A 160 -4.19 -3.46 -5.87
CA VAL A 160 -4.50 -4.29 -4.70
C VAL A 160 -3.79 -5.65 -4.79
N SER A 161 -3.52 -6.15 -5.99
CA SER A 161 -2.97 -7.48 -6.22
C SER A 161 -1.46 -7.54 -6.06
N LEU A 162 -0.76 -6.42 -6.23
CA LEU A 162 0.71 -6.31 -6.06
C LEU A 162 1.17 -6.23 -4.61
N GLU A 163 0.35 -6.70 -3.68
CA GLU A 163 0.66 -6.68 -2.26
C GLU A 163 2.05 -7.32 -2.03
N PRO A 164 2.99 -6.57 -1.43
CA PRO A 164 4.38 -6.99 -1.31
C PRO A 164 4.46 -8.37 -0.66
N TYR A 165 5.26 -9.24 -1.25
CA TYR A 165 5.33 -10.66 -0.92
C TYR A 165 5.48 -10.93 0.57
N GLY A 166 4.42 -11.47 1.17
CA GLY A 166 4.44 -12.10 2.48
C GLY A 166 4.32 -11.12 3.64
N ASN A 167 3.76 -11.63 4.73
CA ASN A 167 3.75 -10.92 6.00
C ASN A 167 5.22 -10.68 6.40
N ILE A 168 5.69 -9.43 6.37
CA ILE A 168 6.96 -9.05 6.99
C ILE A 168 6.75 -9.23 8.49
N THR A 169 7.08 -10.40 9.01
CA THR A 169 6.91 -10.72 10.42
C THR A 169 8.21 -10.61 11.18
N PHE A 170 8.08 -10.32 12.46
CA PHE A 170 9.18 -10.27 13.40
C PHE A 170 9.85 -11.63 13.63
N GLU A 171 9.10 -12.73 13.60
CA GLU A 171 9.66 -14.09 13.70
C GLU A 171 10.70 -14.32 12.60
N TYR A 172 10.47 -13.74 11.41
CA TYR A 172 11.45 -13.79 10.34
C TYR A 172 12.72 -13.01 10.73
N TYR A 173 12.59 -11.77 11.20
CA TYR A 173 13.72 -10.91 11.58
C TYR A 173 14.62 -11.48 12.67
N ASN A 174 14.06 -11.97 13.78
CA ASN A 174 14.86 -12.48 14.91
C ASN A 174 15.74 -13.69 14.56
N ASN A 175 15.40 -14.40 13.49
CA ASN A 175 16.13 -15.55 13.01
C ASN A 175 17.16 -15.21 11.92
N LEU A 176 17.29 -13.94 11.52
CA LEU A 176 18.27 -13.47 10.53
C LEU A 176 19.62 -13.21 11.21
N LYS A 177 20.39 -14.28 11.43
CA LYS A 177 21.81 -14.17 11.81
C LYS A 177 22.74 -14.08 10.59
N ASP A 178 22.19 -14.35 9.41
CA ASP A 178 22.88 -14.41 8.13
C ASP A 178 22.82 -13.02 7.45
N PRO A 179 23.97 -12.38 7.14
CA PRO A 179 24.01 -11.07 6.50
C PRO A 179 23.19 -10.99 5.21
N ASP A 180 23.19 -12.05 4.39
CA ASP A 180 22.44 -12.08 3.12
C ASP A 180 20.92 -12.05 3.35
N ARG A 181 20.46 -12.70 4.43
CA ARG A 181 19.05 -12.70 4.82
C ARG A 181 18.63 -11.36 5.43
N LEU A 182 19.52 -10.72 6.17
CA LEU A 182 19.28 -9.37 6.68
C LEU A 182 19.14 -8.38 5.53
N GLN A 183 20.03 -8.44 4.53
CA GLN A 183 19.94 -7.61 3.34
C GLN A 183 18.62 -7.84 2.58
N LEU A 184 18.22 -9.09 2.37
CA LEU A 184 16.94 -9.42 1.73
C LEU A 184 15.73 -8.89 2.52
N PHE A 185 15.81 -8.94 3.85
CA PHE A 185 14.78 -8.38 4.71
C PHE A 185 14.70 -6.86 4.56
N GLU A 186 15.83 -6.16 4.60
CA GLU A 186 15.87 -4.70 4.39
C GLU A 186 15.34 -4.29 3.01
N GLN A 187 15.59 -5.10 1.98
CA GLN A 187 14.97 -4.88 0.66
C GLN A 187 13.46 -5.06 0.70
N SER A 188 12.98 -6.07 1.42
CA SER A 188 11.56 -6.33 1.57
C SER A 188 10.85 -5.20 2.33
N THR A 189 11.49 -4.65 3.37
CA THR A 189 10.94 -3.49 4.10
C THR A 189 10.95 -2.22 3.25
N ALA A 190 12.00 -1.98 2.45
CA ALA A 190 12.02 -0.87 1.50
C ALA A 190 10.91 -1.00 0.44
N TYR A 191 10.79 -2.17 -0.18
CA TYR A 191 9.73 -2.48 -1.16
C TYR A 191 8.33 -2.28 -0.55
N TYR A 192 8.13 -2.69 0.70
CA TYR A 192 6.88 -2.48 1.44
C TYR A 192 6.55 -0.98 1.57
N VAL A 193 7.50 -0.16 2.04
CA VAL A 193 7.27 1.28 2.21
C VAL A 193 7.05 1.97 0.86
N ASN A 194 7.84 1.63 -0.16
CA ASN A 194 7.71 2.18 -1.51
C ASN A 194 6.33 1.89 -2.12
N PHE A 195 5.84 0.65 -1.97
CA PHE A 195 4.53 0.24 -2.44
C PHE A 195 3.41 1.05 -1.80
N TYR A 196 3.40 1.16 -0.47
CA TYR A 196 2.32 1.88 0.19
C TYR A 196 2.41 3.40 0.00
N ALA A 197 3.61 3.95 -0.20
CA ALA A 197 3.75 5.34 -0.61
C ALA A 197 3.15 5.58 -2.00
N PHE A 198 3.44 4.71 -2.97
CA PHE A 198 2.84 4.78 -4.31
C PHE A 198 1.31 4.60 -4.25
N GLN A 199 0.82 3.60 -3.51
CA GLN A 199 -0.61 3.35 -3.35
C GLN A 199 -1.32 4.55 -2.71
N ALA A 200 -0.72 5.18 -1.70
CA ALA A 200 -1.25 6.37 -1.06
C ALA A 200 -1.36 7.55 -2.04
N ARG A 201 -0.37 7.75 -2.91
CA ARG A 201 -0.44 8.74 -4.00
C ARG A 201 -1.56 8.39 -4.98
N CYS A 202 -1.76 7.11 -5.29
CA CYS A 202 -2.86 6.67 -6.15
C CYS A 202 -4.23 6.98 -5.54
N THR A 203 -4.42 6.72 -4.25
CA THR A 203 -5.63 7.08 -3.51
C THR A 203 -5.83 8.60 -3.46
N ALA A 204 -4.76 9.37 -3.25
CA ALA A 204 -4.81 10.83 -3.25
C ALA A 204 -5.27 11.41 -4.60
N ALA A 205 -4.82 10.81 -5.70
CA ALA A 205 -5.23 11.15 -7.06
C ALA A 205 -6.61 10.58 -7.45
N GLY A 206 -7.26 9.82 -6.57
CA GLY A 206 -8.58 9.24 -6.81
C GLY A 206 -8.56 8.12 -7.85
N PHE A 207 -7.46 7.40 -8.01
CA PHE A 207 -7.40 6.26 -8.93
C PHE A 207 -8.27 5.10 -8.48
N ASP A 208 -8.48 4.96 -7.16
CA ASP A 208 -9.34 3.97 -6.52
C ASP A 208 -10.78 4.45 -6.27
N ALA A 209 -11.17 5.62 -6.81
CA ALA A 209 -12.47 6.20 -6.58
C ALA A 209 -13.60 5.26 -7.07
N GLY A 210 -14.61 5.04 -6.22
CA GLY A 210 -15.71 4.12 -6.51
C GLY A 210 -15.39 2.65 -6.21
N PHE A 211 -14.13 2.29 -5.95
CA PHE A 211 -13.79 0.94 -5.51
C PHE A 211 -14.31 0.70 -4.10
N LYS A 212 -15.11 -0.34 -3.94
CA LYS A 212 -15.87 -0.62 -2.72
C LYS A 212 -14.96 -0.69 -1.50
N THR A 213 -13.76 -1.25 -1.62
CA THR A 213 -12.87 -1.52 -0.49
C THR A 213 -11.68 -0.56 -0.41
N ARG A 214 -11.70 0.57 -1.13
CA ARG A 214 -10.57 1.51 -1.25
C ARG A 214 -9.94 1.92 0.10
N PHE A 215 -10.75 2.15 1.13
CA PHE A 215 -10.26 2.59 2.44
C PHE A 215 -10.02 1.48 3.46
N ILE A 216 -10.46 0.25 3.17
CA ILE A 216 -10.23 -0.88 4.08
C ILE A 216 -8.72 -1.10 4.19
N ARG A 217 -8.04 -1.20 3.06
CA ARG A 217 -6.58 -1.39 3.03
C ARG A 217 -5.83 -0.22 3.60
N ALA A 218 -6.15 1.01 3.20
CA ALA A 218 -5.47 2.20 3.70
C ALA A 218 -5.46 2.21 5.24
N GLY A 219 -6.60 1.91 5.85
CA GLY A 219 -6.66 1.93 7.29
C GLY A 219 -6.25 0.63 8.00
N ASP A 220 -6.23 -0.53 7.33
CA ASP A 220 -5.50 -1.71 7.82
C ASP A 220 -4.02 -1.36 7.98
N ILE A 221 -3.40 -0.78 6.94
CA ILE A 221 -1.98 -0.42 6.93
C ILE A 221 -1.65 0.67 7.95
N ILE A 222 -2.47 1.73 8.02
CA ILE A 222 -2.27 2.77 9.03
C ILE A 222 -2.44 2.20 10.43
N SER A 223 -3.44 1.35 10.68
CA SER A 223 -3.62 0.72 11.98
C SER A 223 -2.47 -0.23 12.33
N THR A 224 -1.94 -1.01 11.39
CA THR A 224 -0.74 -1.86 11.63
C THR A 224 0.46 -1.01 12.07
N GLY A 225 0.63 0.19 11.50
CA GLY A 225 1.69 1.11 11.92
C GLY A 225 1.41 1.83 13.25
N LEU A 226 0.17 2.21 13.52
CA LEU A 226 -0.12 3.19 14.59
C LEU A 226 -0.89 2.63 15.78
N HIS A 227 -1.74 1.64 15.60
CA HIS A 227 -2.52 1.09 16.70
C HIS A 227 -1.63 0.22 17.60
N PRO A 228 -1.66 0.36 18.94
CA PRO A 228 -0.81 -0.41 19.84
C PRO A 228 -1.18 -1.91 19.83
N ASP A 229 -2.47 -2.23 19.79
CA ASP A 229 -3.01 -3.60 19.86
C ASP A 229 -3.37 -4.21 18.48
N TYR A 230 -2.82 -3.71 17.36
CA TYR A 230 -3.23 -4.15 16.03
C TYR A 230 -2.08 -4.65 15.14
N PRO A 231 -2.14 -5.91 14.69
CA PRO A 231 -2.79 -7.06 15.34
C PRO A 231 -1.94 -7.62 16.49
N ASP A 232 -2.57 -8.12 17.56
CA ASP A 232 -1.95 -8.68 18.78
C ASP A 232 -0.80 -9.70 18.58
N TYR A 233 -0.64 -10.25 17.38
CA TYR A 233 0.33 -11.29 17.05
C TYR A 233 1.49 -10.82 16.17
N LEU A 234 1.52 -9.57 15.72
CA LEU A 234 2.64 -9.02 14.94
C LEU A 234 3.37 -7.96 15.76
N GLU A 235 4.61 -8.26 16.13
CA GLU A 235 5.48 -7.19 16.62
C GLU A 235 5.68 -6.15 15.52
N LYS A 236 5.56 -4.88 15.90
CA LYS A 236 5.62 -3.73 15.01
C LYS A 236 7.08 -3.43 14.62
N LEU A 237 7.27 -3.07 13.35
CA LEU A 237 8.55 -2.67 12.77
C LEU A 237 8.44 -1.21 12.29
N ASP A 238 9.58 -0.52 12.20
CA ASP A 238 9.62 0.85 11.66
C ASP A 238 9.00 0.98 10.27
N CYS A 239 9.15 0.00 9.38
CA CYS A 239 8.57 0.02 8.04
C CYS A 239 7.02 0.08 8.05
N HIS A 240 6.36 -0.48 9.07
CA HIS A 240 4.92 -0.35 9.25
C HIS A 240 4.54 1.08 9.64
N VAL A 241 5.32 1.71 10.53
CA VAL A 241 5.14 3.11 10.92
C VAL A 241 5.41 4.04 9.73
N MET A 242 6.46 3.78 8.95
CA MET A 242 6.76 4.53 7.72
C MET A 242 5.63 4.42 6.70
N ALA A 243 5.12 3.22 6.41
CA ALA A 243 4.02 3.05 5.47
C ALA A 243 2.74 3.77 5.93
N ALA A 244 2.42 3.70 7.23
CA ALA A 244 1.30 4.44 7.81
C ALA A 244 1.47 5.96 7.65
N ALA A 245 2.67 6.49 7.95
CA ALA A 245 2.98 7.89 7.80
C ALA A 245 2.92 8.34 6.33
N GLN A 246 3.47 7.55 5.39
CA GLN A 246 3.36 7.80 3.95
C GLN A 246 1.90 7.88 3.48
N TYR A 247 1.03 6.99 3.97
CA TYR A 247 -0.40 7.04 3.67
C TYR A 247 -1.07 8.33 4.12
N ILE A 248 -0.76 8.78 5.33
CA ILE A 248 -1.30 10.03 5.89
C ILE A 248 -0.74 11.23 5.10
N LEU A 249 0.56 11.23 4.80
CA LEU A 249 1.22 12.30 4.07
C LEU A 249 0.67 12.48 2.65
N HIS A 250 0.40 11.40 1.92
CA HIS A 250 -0.09 11.52 0.55
C HIS A 250 -1.62 11.50 0.48
N ALA A 251 -2.28 10.53 1.11
CA ALA A 251 -3.72 10.32 1.00
C ALA A 251 -4.55 10.93 2.14
N GLY A 252 -3.93 11.53 3.16
CA GLY A 252 -4.62 12.01 4.37
C GLY A 252 -5.79 12.96 4.11
N ASN A 253 -5.71 13.84 3.10
CA ASN A 253 -6.82 14.74 2.75
C ASN A 253 -8.06 13.97 2.28
N VAL A 254 -7.85 12.91 1.51
CA VAL A 254 -8.93 12.09 0.95
C VAL A 254 -9.51 11.17 2.02
N ILE A 255 -8.66 10.62 2.89
CA ILE A 255 -9.09 9.80 4.04
C ILE A 255 -9.89 10.65 5.02
N ASP A 256 -9.41 11.85 5.37
CA ASP A 256 -10.14 12.80 6.21
C ASP A 256 -11.52 13.12 5.63
N ALA A 257 -11.57 13.55 4.36
CA ALA A 257 -12.82 13.91 3.71
C ALA A 257 -13.84 12.77 3.66
N GLU A 258 -13.42 11.54 3.34
CA GLU A 258 -14.33 10.40 3.14
C GLU A 258 -14.62 9.64 4.44
N CYS A 259 -13.61 9.42 5.27
CA CYS A 259 -13.68 8.53 6.42
C CYS A 259 -13.97 9.28 7.72
N VAL A 260 -13.44 10.50 7.89
CA VAL A 260 -13.63 11.31 9.10
C VAL A 260 -14.87 12.20 8.98
N LYS A 261 -14.94 13.02 7.94
CA LYS A 261 -16.00 14.03 7.76
C LYS A 261 -17.30 13.44 7.27
N LYS A 262 -17.26 12.64 6.19
CA LYS A 262 -18.47 12.01 5.65
C LYS A 262 -18.96 10.81 6.44
N GLN A 263 -18.07 10.18 7.22
CA GLN A 263 -18.31 8.94 7.96
C GLN A 263 -18.89 7.84 7.07
N LEU A 264 -18.00 7.02 6.50
CA LEU A 264 -18.41 5.90 5.64
C LEU A 264 -19.48 5.03 6.33
N PRO A 265 -20.49 4.56 5.58
CA PRO A 265 -21.53 3.72 6.15
C PRO A 265 -20.90 2.44 6.74
N PRO A 266 -21.45 1.93 7.86
CA PRO A 266 -20.93 0.73 8.50
C PRO A 266 -20.84 -0.40 7.48
N ARG A 267 -19.66 -0.98 7.30
CA ARG A 267 -19.51 -2.18 6.51
C ARG A 267 -19.40 -3.35 7.46
N ARG A 268 -20.02 -4.47 7.09
CA ARG A 268 -19.71 -5.74 7.74
C ARG A 268 -18.40 -6.27 7.16
N HIS A 269 -17.27 -5.62 7.46
CA HIS A 269 -15.96 -6.23 7.16
C HIS A 269 -15.45 -6.92 8.43
N PRO A 270 -15.24 -8.25 8.41
CA PRO A 270 -14.94 -9.00 9.63
C PRO A 270 -13.56 -8.70 10.24
N GLY A 271 -12.64 -8.08 9.49
CA GLY A 271 -11.24 -7.89 9.91
C GLY A 271 -10.87 -6.50 10.47
N TRP A 272 -11.68 -5.46 10.20
CA TRP A 272 -11.33 -4.11 10.59
C TRP A 272 -12.56 -3.30 10.96
N LYS A 273 -12.67 -3.04 12.26
CA LYS A 273 -13.82 -2.37 12.90
C LYS A 273 -13.62 -0.87 13.07
N GLY A 274 -12.47 -0.34 12.65
CA GLY A 274 -12.06 1.03 13.00
C GLY A 274 -13.08 2.08 12.58
N TRP A 275 -13.56 1.99 11.34
CA TRP A 275 -14.47 3.00 10.75
C TRP A 275 -15.92 2.56 10.74
N ASP A 276 -16.21 1.38 11.29
CA ASP A 276 -17.57 0.91 11.39
C ASP A 276 -18.36 1.82 12.33
N ASN A 277 -19.62 2.07 11.98
CA ASN A 277 -20.58 2.84 12.78
C ASN A 277 -20.19 4.32 12.98
N GLY A 278 -19.50 4.94 12.01
CA GLY A 278 -19.22 6.38 12.07
C GLY A 278 -18.13 6.78 13.07
N ASN A 279 -17.27 5.83 13.46
CA ASN A 279 -16.21 6.06 14.44
C ASN A 279 -14.95 6.75 13.86
N GLY A 280 -15.06 7.35 12.67
CA GLY A 280 -13.92 7.88 11.96
C GLY A 280 -13.11 8.96 12.69
N PRO A 281 -13.75 9.97 13.30
CA PRO A 281 -13.06 10.94 14.13
C PRO A 281 -12.27 10.32 15.29
N ALA A 282 -12.79 9.26 15.93
CA ALA A 282 -12.09 8.62 17.03
C ALA A 282 -10.85 7.86 16.55
N VAL A 283 -10.95 7.15 15.42
CA VAL A 283 -9.79 6.48 14.82
C VAL A 283 -8.73 7.49 14.37
N TRP A 284 -9.15 8.58 13.73
CA TRP A 284 -8.24 9.65 13.33
C TRP A 284 -7.51 10.25 14.53
N LYS A 285 -8.23 10.53 15.62
CA LYS A 285 -7.64 11.01 16.86
C LYS A 285 -6.67 9.99 17.46
N GLN A 286 -7.04 8.71 17.48
CA GLN A 286 -6.19 7.63 17.98
C GLN A 286 -4.87 7.55 17.20
N TRP A 287 -4.93 7.52 15.87
CA TRP A 287 -3.76 7.51 15.01
C TRP A 287 -2.87 8.75 15.22
N GLY A 288 -3.47 9.94 15.33
CA GLY A 288 -2.72 11.16 15.60
C GLY A 288 -2.02 11.17 16.96
N ASN A 289 -2.68 10.65 18.01
CA ASN A 289 -2.07 10.46 19.33
C ASN A 289 -0.89 9.49 19.26
N SER A 290 -1.04 8.36 18.56
CA SER A 290 0.04 7.38 18.40
C SER A 290 1.24 7.96 17.64
N LEU A 291 1.03 8.79 16.62
CA LEU A 291 2.12 9.50 15.96
C LEU A 291 2.84 10.47 16.89
N ALA A 292 2.11 11.17 17.76
CA ALA A 292 2.70 12.06 18.77
C ALA A 292 3.57 11.28 19.76
N GLU A 293 3.06 10.17 20.29
CA GLU A 293 3.81 9.27 21.19
C GLU A 293 5.08 8.72 20.54
N ILE A 294 4.99 8.29 19.27
CA ILE A 294 6.15 7.79 18.51
C ILE A 294 7.17 8.92 18.27
N ALA A 295 6.72 10.13 17.92
CA ALA A 295 7.61 11.28 17.72
C ALA A 295 8.38 11.60 19.02
N ASP A 296 7.67 11.71 20.14
CA ASP A 296 8.26 11.99 21.45
C ASP A 296 9.28 10.91 21.85
N ALA A 297 8.97 9.63 21.60
CA ALA A 297 9.88 8.52 21.88
C ALA A 297 11.13 8.53 20.98
N LEU A 298 10.99 8.91 19.71
CA LEU A 298 12.12 9.04 18.77
C LEU A 298 13.06 10.19 19.13
N GLU A 299 12.51 11.32 19.60
CA GLU A 299 13.28 12.50 20.05
C GLU A 299 13.91 12.29 21.43
N GLY A 300 13.18 11.65 22.36
CA GLY A 300 13.54 11.51 23.78
C GLY A 300 14.23 10.20 24.19
N ARG A 301 14.47 9.27 23.25
CA ARG A 301 14.91 7.88 23.52
C ARG A 301 13.99 7.10 24.48
N GLY A 302 12.68 7.33 24.38
CA GLY A 302 11.68 6.52 25.07
C GLY A 302 11.57 5.10 24.51
N GLU A 303 10.78 4.25 25.16
CA GLU A 303 10.41 2.95 24.57
C GLU A 303 9.51 3.17 23.36
N LEU A 304 9.93 2.71 22.18
CA LEU A 304 9.24 2.95 20.92
C LEU A 304 8.00 2.06 20.73
N GLY A 305 7.91 0.92 21.44
CA GLY A 305 6.87 -0.09 21.19
C GLY A 305 6.98 -0.79 19.82
N PHE A 306 8.07 -0.55 19.08
CA PHE A 306 8.40 -1.23 17.82
C PHE A 306 9.92 -1.36 17.66
N ARG A 307 10.36 -2.25 16.76
CA ARG A 307 11.78 -2.37 16.40
C ARG A 307 12.17 -1.35 15.34
N LEU A 308 13.16 -0.52 15.68
CA LEU A 308 13.72 0.50 14.81
C LEU A 308 15.04 0.03 14.20
N PHE A 309 15.18 0.18 12.88
CA PHE A 309 16.49 0.16 12.26
C PHE A 309 17.11 1.55 12.43
N GLU A 310 18.21 1.65 13.18
CA GLU A 310 18.79 2.95 13.53
C GLU A 310 19.13 3.83 12.32
N LYS A 311 19.48 3.22 11.18
CA LYS A 311 19.71 3.95 9.92
C LYS A 311 18.47 4.72 9.41
N ASN A 312 17.27 4.29 9.79
CA ASN A 312 16.00 4.91 9.41
C ASN A 312 15.54 5.97 10.41
N ARG A 313 16.20 6.13 11.57
CA ARG A 313 15.70 6.96 12.68
C ARG A 313 15.35 8.37 12.23
N GLU A 314 16.28 9.07 11.58
CA GLU A 314 16.09 10.47 11.18
C GLU A 314 14.94 10.63 10.18
N ALA A 315 14.94 9.82 9.12
CA ALA A 315 13.89 9.82 8.11
C ALA A 315 12.51 9.47 8.70
N LEU A 316 12.45 8.49 9.61
CA LEU A 316 11.23 8.12 10.31
C LEU A 316 10.73 9.26 11.22
N THR A 317 11.61 9.89 12.00
CA THR A 317 11.25 11.00 12.88
C THR A 317 10.61 12.14 12.10
N ASP A 318 11.26 12.61 11.03
CA ASP A 318 10.73 13.67 10.16
C ASP A 318 9.38 13.28 9.54
N MET A 319 9.27 12.05 9.05
CA MET A 319 8.04 11.54 8.43
C MET A 319 6.88 11.45 9.42
N VAL A 320 7.12 10.95 10.63
CA VAL A 320 6.10 10.84 11.70
C VAL A 320 5.63 12.23 12.14
N ILE A 321 6.55 13.18 12.33
CA ILE A 321 6.23 14.57 12.69
C ILE A 321 5.35 15.21 11.62
N LYS A 322 5.75 15.13 10.33
CA LYS A 322 4.96 15.69 9.23
C LYS A 322 3.58 15.04 9.12
N ALA A 323 3.49 13.72 9.33
CA ALA A 323 2.21 13.01 9.30
C ALA A 323 1.29 13.48 10.45
N ARG A 324 1.82 13.58 11.68
CA ARG A 324 1.10 14.11 12.85
C ARG A 324 0.59 15.51 12.57
N ASP A 325 1.47 16.41 12.13
CA ASP A 325 1.14 17.81 11.91
C ASP A 325 0.07 17.96 10.83
N LYS A 326 0.12 17.13 9.77
CA LYS A 326 -0.93 17.07 8.76
C LYS A 326 -2.28 16.63 9.34
N MET A 327 -2.32 15.62 10.19
CA MET A 327 -3.57 15.17 10.82
C MET A 327 -4.17 16.24 11.72
N VAL A 328 -3.34 16.93 12.51
CA VAL A 328 -3.75 18.05 13.37
C VAL A 328 -4.26 19.21 12.53
N ALA A 329 -3.60 19.53 11.41
CA ALA A 329 -4.03 20.61 10.52
C ALA A 329 -5.38 20.32 9.84
N LEU A 330 -5.67 19.05 9.52
CA LEU A 330 -6.93 18.65 8.89
C LEU A 330 -8.11 18.67 9.88
N GLU A 331 -7.88 18.32 11.15
CA GLU A 331 -8.91 18.19 12.19
C GLU A 331 -8.46 18.75 13.56
N PRO A 332 -8.19 20.07 13.67
CA PRO A 332 -7.59 20.64 14.89
C PRO A 332 -8.47 20.48 16.14
N ALA A 333 -9.80 20.47 15.97
CA ALA A 333 -10.75 20.30 17.06
C ALA A 333 -10.64 18.93 17.75
N LEU A 334 -10.18 17.88 17.05
CA LEU A 334 -10.00 16.55 17.63
C LEU A 334 -8.82 16.49 18.60
N PHE A 335 -7.81 17.35 18.39
CA PHE A 335 -6.55 17.37 19.14
C PHE A 335 -6.44 18.53 20.13
N ALA A 336 -7.44 19.41 20.19
CA ALA A 336 -7.52 20.41 21.25
C ALA A 336 -7.57 19.70 22.62
N GLN A 337 -6.68 20.12 23.52
CA GLN A 337 -6.81 19.75 24.94
C GLN A 337 -8.16 20.27 25.43
N PRO A 338 -8.93 19.48 26.20
CA PRO A 338 -10.12 20.00 26.84
C PRO A 338 -9.69 21.22 27.66
N ASP A 339 -10.41 22.33 27.53
CA ASP A 339 -10.21 23.48 28.40
C ASP A 339 -10.21 22.94 29.83
N PRO A 340 -9.23 23.31 30.68
CA PRO A 340 -9.23 22.88 32.07
C PRO A 340 -10.60 23.24 32.62
N GLU A 341 -11.38 22.22 33.02
CA GLU A 341 -12.71 22.45 33.57
C GLU A 341 -12.58 23.59 34.58
N PRO A 342 -13.35 24.67 34.44
CA PRO A 342 -13.24 25.79 35.37
C PRO A 342 -13.41 25.19 36.75
N VAL A 343 -12.33 25.20 37.52
CA VAL A 343 -12.27 24.60 38.85
C VAL A 343 -13.45 25.18 39.58
N ALA A 344 -14.51 24.39 39.75
CA ALA A 344 -15.70 24.86 40.39
C ALA A 344 -15.27 25.23 41.80
N ASP A 345 -15.24 26.54 42.09
CA ASP A 345 -14.95 27.07 43.40
C ASP A 345 -15.77 26.26 44.39
N SER A 346 -15.04 25.54 45.24
CA SER A 346 -15.58 24.45 46.03
C SER A 346 -16.49 25.08 47.09
N ALA A 347 -17.77 25.21 46.75
CA ALA A 347 -18.79 25.51 47.73
C ALA A 347 -18.77 24.39 48.79
N PRO A 348 -18.72 24.72 50.10
CA PRO A 348 -18.61 23.72 51.14
C PRO A 348 -19.86 22.83 51.17
N SER A 349 -19.70 21.59 50.69
CA SER A 349 -20.75 20.58 50.68
C SER A 349 -21.02 20.08 52.11
N SER A 350 -22.20 20.40 52.61
CA SER A 350 -22.75 19.91 53.86
C SER A 350 -23.05 18.41 53.77
N LYS A 351 -22.45 17.64 54.69
CA LYS A 351 -22.73 16.22 54.92
C LYS A 351 -24.22 15.96 55.13
N ALA A 352 -24.80 15.10 54.30
CA ALA A 352 -26.02 14.37 54.63
C ALA A 352 -25.79 12.87 54.36
N THR A 353 -25.71 12.14 55.46
CA THR A 353 -25.62 10.69 55.60
C THR A 353 -26.89 10.02 55.10
N GLN A 354 -26.81 8.99 54.25
CA GLN A 354 -27.72 7.83 54.28
C GLN A 354 -27.18 6.66 53.46
N SER A 355 -27.35 5.46 54.04
CA SER A 355 -26.98 4.12 53.58
C SER A 355 -28.05 3.18 54.18
N PRO A 356 -28.16 1.89 53.82
CA PRO A 356 -28.29 1.27 52.49
C PRO A 356 -29.58 0.41 52.41
N ALA A 357 -29.95 -0.08 51.23
CA ALA A 357 -30.88 -1.20 51.11
C ALA A 357 -30.41 -2.20 50.06
N ALA A 358 -30.36 -3.46 50.49
CA ALA A 358 -29.91 -4.64 49.78
C ALA A 358 -30.93 -5.09 48.71
N GLY A 359 -30.41 -5.72 47.66
CA GLY A 359 -31.20 -6.43 46.67
C GLY A 359 -30.30 -7.34 45.86
N GLY A 360 -30.10 -8.57 46.34
CA GLY A 360 -29.43 -9.63 45.58
C GLY A 360 -30.36 -10.23 44.53
N ASN A 361 -29.79 -10.69 43.42
CA ASN A 361 -30.36 -11.76 42.61
C ASN A 361 -29.27 -12.48 41.81
N PRO A 362 -29.48 -13.77 41.47
CA PRO A 362 -28.42 -14.70 41.11
C PRO A 362 -28.12 -14.75 39.61
N GLU A 363 -26.87 -15.10 39.30
CA GLU A 363 -26.39 -15.53 37.98
C GLU A 363 -26.94 -16.91 37.58
N PRO A 364 -27.05 -17.17 36.27
CA PRO A 364 -26.83 -18.50 35.73
C PRO A 364 -25.59 -18.51 34.82
N HIS A 365 -24.57 -19.25 35.23
CA HIS A 365 -23.47 -19.67 34.37
C HIS A 365 -24.00 -20.61 33.27
N SER A 366 -23.75 -20.24 32.02
CA SER A 366 -23.82 -21.15 30.88
C SER A 366 -22.42 -21.25 30.28
N GLU A 367 -21.83 -22.44 30.35
CA GLU A 367 -20.57 -22.77 29.69
C GLU A 367 -20.74 -22.75 28.16
N PRO A 368 -19.79 -22.19 27.40
CA PRO A 368 -19.74 -22.39 25.95
C PRO A 368 -19.07 -23.74 25.60
N PRO A 369 -19.50 -24.40 24.51
CA PRO A 369 -18.91 -25.66 24.09
C PRO A 369 -17.51 -25.47 23.49
N ALA A 370 -16.69 -26.50 23.71
CA ALA A 370 -15.30 -26.58 23.28
C ALA A 370 -15.09 -26.32 21.78
N LEU A 371 -14.17 -25.42 21.47
CA LEU A 371 -13.65 -25.16 20.12
C LEU A 371 -12.82 -26.34 19.63
N VAL A 372 -13.24 -26.93 18.52
CA VAL A 372 -12.50 -27.93 17.74
C VAL A 372 -11.28 -27.25 17.10
N ARG A 373 -10.07 -27.64 17.51
CA ARG A 373 -8.81 -27.29 16.83
C ARG A 373 -8.74 -28.03 15.49
N LEU A 374 -8.89 -27.30 14.39
CA LEU A 374 -8.46 -27.75 13.07
C LEU A 374 -7.00 -27.34 12.87
N GLY A 375 -6.14 -28.34 12.63
CA GLY A 375 -4.71 -28.16 12.44
C GLY A 375 -4.40 -27.34 11.18
N GLY A 376 -3.74 -26.21 11.37
CA GLY A 376 -3.13 -25.44 10.29
C GLY A 376 -1.84 -26.11 9.82
N GLN A 377 -1.84 -26.62 8.58
CA GLN A 377 -0.61 -26.93 7.87
C GLN A 377 0.06 -25.61 7.46
N SER A 378 1.18 -25.30 8.10
CA SER A 378 2.13 -24.27 7.65
C SER A 378 2.67 -24.66 6.27
N ARG A 379 2.37 -23.87 5.25
CA ARG A 379 3.07 -23.89 3.97
C ARG A 379 4.25 -22.92 4.07
N THR A 380 5.43 -23.46 4.28
CA THR A 380 6.69 -22.74 4.12
C THR A 380 6.90 -22.42 2.63
N GLY A 381 6.77 -21.14 2.28
CA GLY A 381 7.05 -20.61 0.95
C GLY A 381 8.54 -20.34 0.77
N ILE A 382 9.10 -20.88 -0.30
CA ILE A 382 10.50 -20.78 -0.73
C ILE A 382 10.73 -19.41 -1.39
N PHE A 383 11.73 -18.67 -0.90
CA PHE A 383 12.20 -17.40 -1.46
C PHE A 383 12.90 -17.60 -2.81
N GLY A 384 12.74 -16.62 -3.70
CA GLY A 384 13.54 -16.46 -4.91
C GLY A 384 12.92 -17.03 -6.17
N ARG A 385 11.82 -16.44 -6.65
CA ARG A 385 11.47 -16.42 -8.08
C ARG A 385 10.81 -15.08 -8.41
N THR A 386 11.44 -14.32 -9.29
CA THR A 386 10.74 -13.48 -10.27
C THR A 386 9.52 -14.24 -10.75
N VAL A 387 8.35 -13.60 -10.84
CA VAL A 387 7.15 -14.25 -11.40
C VAL A 387 7.36 -14.51 -12.88
N ARG A 388 8.11 -15.57 -13.20
CA ARG A 388 7.92 -16.29 -14.45
C ARG A 388 6.67 -17.13 -14.24
N TRP A 389 5.55 -16.62 -14.72
CA TRP A 389 4.39 -17.45 -15.03
C TRP A 389 4.87 -18.62 -15.89
N ILE A 390 4.85 -19.83 -15.34
CA ILE A 390 5.18 -21.05 -16.07
C ILE A 390 4.03 -21.29 -17.04
N TRP A 391 4.26 -20.98 -18.32
CA TRP A 391 3.40 -21.37 -19.43
C TRP A 391 3.44 -22.89 -19.60
N GLY A 392 2.62 -23.60 -18.83
CA GLY A 392 2.40 -25.03 -18.99
C GLY A 392 1.40 -25.30 -20.10
N LYS A 393 1.88 -25.79 -21.25
CA LYS A 393 1.04 -26.47 -22.24
C LYS A 393 0.30 -27.63 -21.55
N ARG A 394 -1.03 -27.60 -21.56
CA ARG A 394 -1.85 -28.81 -21.49
C ARG A 394 -2.33 -29.15 -22.88
#